data_AF-A0A362XE93-F1
#
_entry.id   AF-A0A362XE93-F1
#
_cell.length_a   1.000
_cell.length_b   1.000
_cell.length_c   1.000
_cell.angle_alpha   90.00
_cell.angle_beta   90.00
_cell.angle_gamma   90.00
#
_symmetry.space_group_name_H-M   'P 1'
#
loop_
_entity.id
_entity.type
_entity.pdbx_description
1 polymer ?
#
loop_
_entity_poly.entity_id
_entity_poly.type
_entity_poly.pdbx_seq_one_letter_code
_entity_poly.pdbx_strand_id
1 'polypeptide(L)'
;MKGLLSLFLSIGFSIGLFAQEQKIEWLSFETAVQRIAEDRDNEKKIFIDVYTDWCGWCKKMDKETFNDPEVRAYMIKNFYMVKFNAEQTEDVVFQGQTYSFVPQGKKGYHELAVALTNGKLSYPTVVYLTSKFEMLAPVAGYYPAAPFLTVAKYFGDDIFKDMTWKDYEASQSK
;
A
#
# COMPACT_ATOMS: atom_id res chain seq x y z
N MET A 1 29.56 14.43 65.61
CA MET A 1 29.95 13.21 64.87
C MET A 1 28.78 12.24 64.88
N LYS A 2 28.22 11.95 63.70
CA LYS A 2 27.53 10.71 63.28
C LYS A 2 26.96 11.03 61.89
N GLY A 3 27.80 10.75 60.89
CA GLY A 3 27.48 10.99 59.48
C GLY A 3 26.37 10.07 59.02
N LEU A 4 25.39 10.65 58.34
CA LEU A 4 24.32 9.95 57.64
C LEU A 4 24.82 9.64 56.23
N LEU A 5 25.05 8.37 55.92
CA LEU A 5 25.39 7.91 54.58
C LEU A 5 24.26 7.00 54.10
N SER A 6 23.24 7.58 53.45
CA SER A 6 22.24 6.81 52.70
C SER A 6 22.66 6.76 51.24
N LEU A 7 23.22 5.62 50.85
CA LEU A 7 23.57 5.30 49.47
C LEU A 7 22.28 4.95 48.70
N PHE A 8 21.75 5.89 47.92
CA PHE A 8 20.69 5.60 46.94
C PHE A 8 21.31 4.90 45.73
N LEU A 9 21.08 3.58 45.62
CA LEU A 9 21.46 2.79 44.46
C LEU A 9 20.43 3.02 43.35
N SER A 10 20.72 3.95 42.44
CA SER A 10 19.92 4.23 41.25
C SER A 10 20.03 3.06 40.27
N ILE A 11 19.09 2.11 40.33
CA ILE A 11 18.93 1.08 39.30
C ILE A 11 18.38 1.77 38.04
N GLY A 12 19.27 2.06 37.09
CA GLY A 12 18.91 2.51 35.75
C GLY A 12 18.16 1.41 35.02
N PHE A 13 16.83 1.49 35.00
CA PHE A 13 15.98 0.66 34.15
C PHE A 13 16.13 1.17 32.71
N SER A 14 17.11 0.62 31.98
CA SER A 14 17.23 0.84 30.54
C SER A 14 16.03 0.19 29.86
N ILE A 15 14.99 0.98 29.63
CA ILE A 15 13.86 0.59 28.78
C ILE A 15 14.43 0.48 27.37
N GLY A 16 14.80 -0.75 26.98
CA GLY A 16 15.07 -1.05 25.58
C GLY A 16 13.82 -0.72 24.78
N LEU A 17 13.86 0.36 24.00
CA LEU A 17 12.86 0.65 22.98
C LEU A 17 12.98 -0.45 21.93
N PHE A 18 12.28 -1.56 22.13
CA PHE A 18 12.00 -2.48 21.03
C PHE A 18 11.15 -1.71 20.03
N ALA A 19 11.76 -1.26 18.94
CA ALA A 19 11.03 -0.72 17.80
C ALA A 19 10.09 -1.83 17.32
N GLN A 20 8.80 -1.68 17.63
CA GLN A 20 7.80 -2.66 17.21
C GLN A 20 7.73 -2.63 15.69
N GLU A 21 7.98 -3.78 15.06
CA GLU A 21 7.87 -3.93 13.63
C GLU A 21 6.43 -3.61 13.20
N GLN A 22 6.22 -2.44 12.59
CA GLN A 22 4.92 -2.05 12.07
C GLN A 22 4.59 -2.95 10.88
N LYS A 23 3.43 -3.62 10.94
CA LYS A 23 2.91 -4.45 9.85
C LYS A 23 1.97 -3.63 8.98
N ILE A 24 1.88 -3.97 7.70
CA ILE A 24 0.88 -3.38 6.80
C ILE A 24 -0.50 -3.82 7.28
N GLU A 25 -1.36 -2.84 7.51
CA GLU A 25 -2.80 -3.06 7.66
C GLU A 25 -3.44 -3.05 6.26
N TRP A 26 -3.91 -4.22 5.83
CA TRP A 26 -4.65 -4.35 4.57
C TRP A 26 -6.12 -4.03 4.77
N LEU A 27 -6.63 -3.07 4.01
CA LEU A 27 -7.98 -2.55 4.09
C LEU A 27 -8.85 -3.07 2.94
N SER A 28 -10.17 -3.06 3.15
CA SER A 28 -11.11 -3.07 2.02
C SER A 28 -11.04 -1.75 1.27
N PHE A 29 -11.50 -1.73 0.02
CA PHE A 29 -11.55 -0.51 -0.78
C PHE A 29 -12.38 0.59 -0.09
N GLU A 30 -13.57 0.25 0.40
CA GLU A 30 -14.49 1.17 1.09
C GLU A 30 -13.89 1.70 2.37
N THR A 31 -13.19 0.86 3.14
CA THR A 31 -12.52 1.30 4.37
C THR A 31 -11.42 2.31 4.05
N ALA A 32 -10.64 2.10 2.99
CA ALA A 32 -9.64 3.07 2.56
C ALA A 32 -10.27 4.38 2.07
N VAL A 33 -11.39 4.32 1.35
CA VAL A 33 -12.17 5.50 0.95
C VAL A 33 -12.67 6.28 2.15
N GLN A 34 -13.20 5.59 3.16
CA GLN A 34 -13.63 6.21 4.43
C GLN A 34 -12.46 6.88 5.14
N ARG A 35 -11.31 6.20 5.26
CA ARG A 35 -10.12 6.77 5.91
C ARG A 35 -9.56 7.98 5.17
N ILE A 36 -9.54 7.98 3.84
CA ILE A 36 -9.17 9.16 3.05
C ILE A 36 -10.14 10.33 3.32
N ALA A 37 -11.44 10.07 3.45
CA ALA A 37 -12.41 11.13 3.76
C ALA A 37 -12.24 11.70 5.18
N GLU A 38 -11.71 10.90 6.11
CA GLU A 38 -11.38 11.30 7.48
C GLU A 38 -10.00 11.99 7.59
N ASP A 39 -9.09 11.74 6.63
CA ASP A 39 -7.77 12.35 6.52
C ASP A 39 -7.85 13.80 6.04
N ARG A 40 -8.13 14.71 6.97
CA ARG A 40 -8.33 16.14 6.68
C ARG A 40 -7.10 16.83 6.10
N ASP A 41 -5.92 16.32 6.42
CA ASP A 41 -4.65 16.89 5.99
C ASP A 41 -4.20 16.32 4.63
N ASN A 42 -4.94 15.33 4.09
CA ASN A 42 -4.65 14.63 2.83
C ASN A 42 -3.21 14.11 2.78
N GLU A 43 -2.70 13.63 3.92
CA GLU A 43 -1.32 13.19 4.04
C GLU A 43 -1.08 11.90 3.26
N LYS A 44 -2.12 11.07 3.13
CA LYS A 44 -2.01 9.77 2.46
C LYS A 44 -2.76 9.70 1.14
N LYS A 45 -2.26 8.81 0.30
CA LYS A 45 -2.90 8.35 -0.94
C LYS A 45 -3.49 6.95 -0.73
N ILE A 46 -4.14 6.37 -1.74
CA ILE A 46 -4.54 4.95 -1.70
C ILE A 46 -3.61 4.15 -2.59
N PHE A 47 -3.10 3.05 -2.05
CA PHE A 47 -2.43 2.00 -2.82
C PHE A 47 -3.34 0.78 -2.86
N ILE A 48 -3.48 0.15 -4.03
CA ILE A 48 -4.33 -1.03 -4.22
C ILE A 48 -3.51 -2.14 -4.85
N ASP A 49 -3.39 -3.28 -4.16
CA ASP A 49 -2.87 -4.53 -4.70
C ASP A 49 -4.02 -5.38 -5.23
N VAL A 50 -4.15 -5.44 -6.57
CA VAL A 50 -5.16 -6.26 -7.26
C VAL A 50 -4.59 -7.66 -7.48
N TYR A 51 -5.20 -8.65 -6.83
CA TYR A 51 -4.71 -10.03 -6.79
C TYR A 51 -5.83 -11.06 -6.99
N THR A 52 -5.45 -12.35 -7.02
CA THR A 52 -6.36 -13.50 -6.85
C THR A 52 -5.73 -14.56 -5.95
N ASP A 53 -6.54 -15.40 -5.31
CA ASP A 53 -6.04 -16.39 -4.33
C ASP A 53 -5.12 -17.47 -4.94
N TRP A 54 -5.29 -17.75 -6.23
CA TRP A 54 -4.49 -18.71 -6.97
C TRP A 54 -3.23 -18.10 -7.61
N CYS A 55 -3.06 -16.78 -7.54
CA CYS A 55 -1.92 -16.08 -8.13
C CYS A 55 -0.62 -16.30 -7.34
N GLY A 56 0.29 -17.13 -7.87
CA GLY A 56 1.59 -17.40 -7.25
C GLY A 56 2.51 -16.17 -7.18
N TRP A 57 2.51 -15.33 -8.23
CA TRP A 57 3.32 -14.11 -8.26
C TRP A 57 2.86 -13.05 -7.26
N CYS A 58 1.55 -13.00 -6.97
CA CYS A 58 0.98 -12.12 -5.95
C CYS A 58 1.50 -12.52 -4.56
N LYS A 59 1.46 -13.81 -4.22
CA LYS A 59 2.01 -14.35 -2.97
C LYS A 59 3.53 -14.09 -2.85
N LYS A 60 4.25 -14.15 -3.97
CA LYS A 60 5.68 -13.82 -4.01
C LYS A 60 5.91 -12.33 -3.72
N MET A 61 5.13 -11.44 -4.33
CA MET A 61 5.19 -10.00 -4.10
C MET A 61 4.88 -9.65 -2.64
N ASP A 62 3.87 -10.28 -2.03
CA ASP A 62 3.58 -10.14 -0.61
C ASP A 62 4.79 -10.48 0.26
N LYS A 63 5.46 -11.61 -0.03
CA LYS A 63 6.60 -12.11 0.76
C LYS A 63 7.87 -11.28 0.58
N GLU A 64 8.18 -10.88 -0.65
CA GLU A 64 9.50 -10.34 -1.00
C GLU A 64 9.51 -8.81 -1.16
N THR A 65 8.34 -8.21 -1.41
CA THR A 65 8.23 -6.77 -1.68
C THR A 65 7.53 -6.07 -0.54
N PHE A 66 6.30 -6.45 -0.20
CA PHE A 66 5.53 -5.73 0.83
C PHE A 66 6.02 -6.03 2.26
N ASN A 67 6.74 -7.14 2.46
CA ASN A 67 7.40 -7.45 3.71
C ASN A 67 8.85 -6.95 3.80
N ASP A 68 9.39 -6.33 2.75
CA ASP A 68 10.67 -5.63 2.85
C ASP A 68 10.54 -4.43 3.83
N PRO A 69 11.46 -4.24 4.78
CA PRO A 69 11.33 -3.20 5.80
C PRO A 69 11.27 -1.76 5.24
N GLU A 70 12.03 -1.45 4.19
CA GLU A 70 12.05 -0.11 3.61
C GLU A 70 10.78 0.17 2.83
N VAL A 71 10.34 -0.81 2.03
CA VAL A 71 9.05 -0.75 1.34
C VAL A 71 7.93 -0.55 2.35
N ARG A 72 7.86 -1.42 3.37
CA ARG A 72 6.80 -1.38 4.37
C ARG A 72 6.73 -0.05 5.11
N ALA A 73 7.86 0.47 5.58
CA ALA A 73 7.92 1.73 6.28
C ALA A 73 7.43 2.89 5.39
N TYR A 74 7.86 2.92 4.13
CA TYR A 74 7.43 3.94 3.18
C TYR A 74 5.92 3.82 2.86
N MET A 75 5.43 2.60 2.61
CA MET A 75 4.05 2.38 2.24
C MET A 75 3.08 2.72 3.39
N ILE A 76 3.37 2.30 4.62
CA ILE A 76 2.56 2.63 5.81
C ILE A 76 2.48 4.14 6.03
N LYS A 77 3.59 4.85 5.81
CA LYS A 77 3.65 6.30 6.00
C LYS A 77 2.77 7.04 4.98
N ASN A 78 2.83 6.66 3.70
CA ASN A 78 2.30 7.48 2.62
C ASN A 78 0.97 6.98 2.03
N PHE A 79 0.52 5.76 2.37
CA PHE A 79 -0.66 5.17 1.75
C PHE A 79 -1.59 4.48 2.75
N TYR A 80 -2.88 4.51 2.42
CA TYR A 80 -3.84 3.50 2.85
C TYR A 80 -3.74 2.29 1.91
N MET A 81 -3.40 1.14 2.47
CA MET A 81 -3.07 -0.07 1.73
C MET A 81 -4.31 -0.94 1.55
N VAL A 82 -4.78 -1.11 0.32
CA VAL A 82 -5.92 -1.95 -0.04
C VAL A 82 -5.43 -3.24 -0.66
N LYS A 83 -6.01 -4.36 -0.24
CA LYS A 83 -5.83 -5.65 -0.90
C LYS A 83 -7.15 -6.03 -1.56
N PHE A 84 -7.16 -6.08 -2.89
CA PHE A 84 -8.38 -6.23 -3.67
C PHE A 84 -8.37 -7.55 -4.45
N ASN A 85 -9.20 -8.50 -4.03
CA ASN A 85 -9.34 -9.76 -4.76
C ASN A 85 -10.22 -9.53 -5.99
N ALA A 86 -9.63 -9.66 -7.17
CA ALA A 86 -10.32 -9.46 -8.44
C ALA A 86 -11.40 -10.51 -8.73
N GLU A 87 -11.52 -11.57 -7.92
CA GLU A 87 -12.56 -12.60 -8.01
C GLU A 87 -13.52 -12.57 -6.80
N GLN A 88 -13.46 -11.55 -5.92
CA GLN A 88 -14.42 -11.43 -4.81
C GLN A 88 -15.85 -11.23 -5.31
N THR A 89 -16.83 -11.60 -4.49
CA THR A 89 -18.25 -11.58 -4.87
C THR A 89 -19.06 -10.47 -4.23
N GLU A 90 -18.50 -9.84 -3.21
CA GLU A 90 -19.10 -8.74 -2.47
C GLU A 90 -19.13 -7.48 -3.31
N ASP A 91 -20.30 -6.84 -3.40
CA ASP A 91 -20.47 -5.57 -4.10
C ASP A 91 -19.63 -4.47 -3.44
N VAL A 92 -19.03 -3.62 -4.28
CA VAL A 92 -18.35 -2.41 -3.84
C VAL A 92 -19.13 -1.20 -4.32
N VAL A 93 -19.52 -0.31 -3.40
CA VAL A 93 -20.20 0.95 -3.75
C VAL A 93 -19.21 2.10 -3.66
N PHE A 94 -19.01 2.80 -4.77
CA PHE A 94 -18.09 3.92 -4.85
C PHE A 94 -18.60 5.00 -5.79
N GLN A 95 -18.64 6.25 -5.33
CA GLN A 95 -19.09 7.42 -6.09
C GLN A 95 -20.48 7.24 -6.75
N GLY A 96 -21.40 6.56 -6.07
CA GLY A 96 -22.76 6.31 -6.57
C GLY A 96 -22.87 5.18 -7.61
N GLN A 97 -21.76 4.51 -7.93
CA GLN A 97 -21.74 3.30 -8.75
C GLN A 97 -21.58 2.07 -7.86
N THR A 98 -22.36 1.03 -8.15
CA THR A 98 -22.13 -0.31 -7.60
C THR A 98 -21.28 -1.10 -8.60
N TYR A 99 -20.19 -1.68 -8.13
CA TYR A 99 -19.35 -2.61 -8.86
C TYR A 99 -19.60 -4.01 -8.31
N SER A 100 -19.92 -4.94 -9.19
CA SER A 100 -20.32 -6.30 -8.80
C SER A 100 -19.43 -7.35 -9.45
N PHE A 101 -19.60 -8.59 -9.02
CA PHE A 101 -18.99 -9.75 -9.65
C PHE A 101 -19.71 -10.14 -10.95
N VAL A 102 -18.92 -10.36 -12.00
CA VAL A 102 -19.38 -10.84 -13.31
C VAL A 102 -18.94 -12.29 -13.49
N PRO A 103 -19.88 -13.25 -13.55
CA PRO A 103 -19.54 -14.65 -13.77
C PRO A 103 -19.08 -14.89 -15.22
N GLN A 104 -18.02 -15.69 -15.36
CA GLN A 104 -17.47 -16.15 -16.64
C GLN A 104 -17.14 -17.65 -16.54
N GLY A 105 -18.18 -18.49 -16.67
CA GLY A 105 -18.06 -19.94 -16.54
C GLY A 105 -17.81 -20.38 -15.09
N LYS A 106 -16.73 -21.12 -14.83
CA LYS A 106 -16.34 -21.56 -13.47
C LYS A 106 -15.60 -20.49 -12.67
N LYS A 107 -15.29 -19.36 -13.29
CA LYS A 107 -14.63 -18.20 -12.69
C LYS A 107 -15.47 -16.96 -12.94
N GLY A 108 -14.95 -15.80 -12.59
CA GLY A 108 -15.49 -14.50 -12.98
C GLY A 108 -14.48 -13.42 -12.63
N TYR A 109 -14.92 -12.18 -12.64
CA TYR A 109 -14.12 -11.05 -12.19
C TYR A 109 -15.01 -10.01 -11.54
N HIS A 110 -14.42 -9.18 -10.69
CA HIS A 110 -15.09 -8.05 -10.08
C HIS A 110 -14.93 -6.81 -10.97
N GLU A 111 -16.02 -6.10 -11.26
CA GLU A 111 -16.01 -4.92 -12.15
C GLU A 111 -15.03 -3.83 -11.69
N LEU A 112 -14.90 -3.63 -10.38
CA LEU A 112 -13.94 -2.68 -9.84
C LEU A 112 -12.48 -3.05 -10.20
N ALA A 113 -12.12 -4.33 -10.22
CA ALA A 113 -10.78 -4.73 -10.65
C ALA A 113 -10.54 -4.41 -12.12
N VAL A 114 -11.57 -4.54 -12.97
CA VAL A 114 -11.50 -4.15 -14.39
C VAL A 114 -11.30 -2.63 -14.51
N ALA A 115 -12.05 -1.83 -13.76
CA ALA A 115 -11.91 -0.38 -13.76
C ALA A 115 -10.51 0.06 -13.30
N LEU A 116 -10.02 -0.50 -12.18
CA LEU A 116 -8.72 -0.20 -11.60
C LEU A 116 -7.53 -0.61 -12.50
N THR A 117 -7.74 -1.56 -13.42
CA THR A 117 -6.69 -2.07 -14.31
C THR A 117 -6.84 -1.57 -15.76
N ASN A 118 -7.67 -0.54 -16.00
CA ASN A 118 -7.95 -0.02 -17.34
C ASN A 118 -8.41 -1.11 -18.32
N GLY A 119 -9.24 -2.05 -17.85
CA GLY A 119 -9.76 -3.15 -18.65
C GLY A 119 -8.80 -4.32 -18.86
N LYS A 120 -7.57 -4.24 -18.33
CA LYS A 120 -6.52 -5.26 -18.54
C LYS A 120 -6.23 -6.00 -17.23
N LEU A 121 -7.07 -6.99 -16.93
CA LEU A 121 -6.85 -7.86 -15.78
C LEU A 121 -5.58 -8.70 -15.96
N SER A 122 -4.57 -8.37 -15.18
CA SER A 122 -3.33 -9.14 -15.00
C SER A 122 -2.93 -9.11 -13.54
N TYR A 123 -2.29 -10.18 -13.04
CA TYR A 123 -1.99 -10.30 -11.61
C TYR A 123 -0.50 -10.62 -11.35
N PRO A 124 0.13 -9.99 -10.34
CA PRO A 124 -0.39 -8.85 -9.59
C PRO A 124 -0.49 -7.59 -10.48
N THR A 125 -1.39 -6.68 -10.13
CA THR A 125 -1.36 -5.29 -10.63
C THR A 125 -1.54 -4.37 -9.45
N VAL A 126 -0.67 -3.37 -9.31
CA VAL A 126 -0.80 -2.36 -8.27
C VAL A 126 -1.32 -1.05 -8.85
N VAL A 127 -2.11 -0.31 -8.08
CA VAL A 127 -2.74 0.94 -8.52
C VAL A 127 -2.57 2.00 -7.44
N TYR A 128 -2.33 3.24 -7.86
CA TYR A 128 -2.20 4.40 -6.98
C TYR A 128 -3.34 5.38 -7.26
N LEU A 129 -4.08 5.76 -6.23
CA LEU A 129 -5.08 6.82 -6.29
C LEU A 129 -4.65 8.02 -5.44
N THR A 130 -4.89 9.23 -5.92
CA THR A 130 -4.73 10.44 -5.11
C THR A 130 -5.78 10.51 -3.99
N SER A 131 -5.65 11.45 -3.06
CA SER A 131 -6.67 11.67 -2.03
C SER A 131 -8.04 12.13 -2.59
N LYS A 132 -8.06 12.56 -3.87
CA LYS A 132 -9.30 12.86 -4.62
C LYS A 132 -9.81 11.67 -5.44
N PHE A 133 -9.22 10.50 -5.23
CA PHE A 133 -9.51 9.26 -5.96
C PHE A 133 -9.18 9.30 -7.45
N GLU A 134 -8.31 10.21 -7.87
CA GLU A 134 -7.81 10.23 -9.26
C GLU A 134 -6.83 9.07 -9.42
N MET A 135 -7.11 8.18 -10.36
CA MET A 135 -6.22 7.06 -10.67
C MET A 135 -5.01 7.56 -11.45
N LEU A 136 -3.81 7.36 -10.89
CA LEU A 136 -2.56 7.80 -11.50
C LEU A 136 -2.12 6.82 -12.60
N ALA A 137 -1.89 5.56 -12.25
CA ALA A 137 -1.59 4.49 -13.20
C ALA A 137 -1.74 3.10 -12.56
N PRO A 138 -2.18 2.08 -13.33
CA PRO A 138 -1.95 0.68 -12.99
C PRO A 138 -0.54 0.24 -13.42
N VAL A 139 0.15 -0.48 -12.53
CA VAL A 139 1.47 -1.05 -12.76
C VAL A 139 1.37 -2.57 -12.66
N ALA A 140 1.41 -3.24 -13.80
CA ALA A 140 1.21 -4.67 -13.92
C ALA A 140 2.50 -5.47 -13.69
N GLY A 141 2.36 -6.65 -13.08
CA GLY A 141 3.44 -7.62 -12.89
C GLY A 141 4.09 -7.54 -11.51
N TYR A 142 4.92 -8.55 -11.23
CA TYR A 142 5.71 -8.60 -10.00
C TYR A 142 6.87 -7.60 -10.05
N TYR A 143 7.05 -6.84 -8.97
CA TYR A 143 8.18 -5.94 -8.76
C TYR A 143 8.95 -6.34 -7.50
N PRO A 144 10.26 -6.61 -7.57
CA PRO A 144 11.12 -6.72 -6.39
C PRO A 144 11.10 -5.44 -5.54
N ALA A 145 11.53 -5.53 -4.28
CA ALA A 145 11.48 -4.44 -3.29
C ALA A 145 12.05 -3.09 -3.78
N ALA A 146 13.30 -3.06 -4.26
CA ALA A 146 13.94 -1.82 -4.69
C ALA A 146 13.22 -1.11 -5.87
N PRO A 147 12.97 -1.77 -7.03
CA PRO A 147 12.24 -1.12 -8.12
C PRO A 147 10.79 -0.79 -7.74
N PHE A 148 10.13 -1.59 -6.89
CA PHE A 148 8.82 -1.24 -6.36
C PHE A 148 8.87 0.07 -5.56
N LEU A 149 9.84 0.23 -4.67
CA LEU A 149 10.00 1.44 -3.85
C LEU A 149 10.24 2.67 -4.72
N THR A 150 11.01 2.54 -5.81
CA THR A 150 11.19 3.62 -6.79
C THR A 150 9.86 4.08 -7.37
N VAL A 151 9.02 3.16 -7.84
CA VAL A 151 7.68 3.46 -8.37
C VAL A 151 6.79 4.06 -7.29
N ALA A 152 6.79 3.49 -6.09
CA ALA A 152 5.99 3.98 -4.98
C ALA A 152 6.35 5.42 -4.61
N LYS A 153 7.64 5.79 -4.63
CA LYS A 153 8.11 7.16 -4.39
C LYS A 153 7.68 8.13 -5.48
N TYR A 154 7.72 7.70 -6.74
CA TYR A 154 7.28 8.55 -7.85
C TYR A 154 5.84 9.04 -7.68
N PHE A 155 4.94 8.17 -7.22
CA PHE A 155 3.55 8.52 -6.97
C PHE A 155 3.28 9.07 -5.57
N GLY A 156 3.94 8.52 -4.55
CA GLY A 156 3.75 8.90 -3.15
C GLY A 156 4.25 10.32 -2.87
N ASP A 157 5.44 10.65 -3.38
CA ASP A 157 6.09 11.96 -3.17
C ASP A 157 5.69 13.00 -4.23
N ASP A 158 4.63 12.72 -5.02
CA ASP A 158 4.10 13.62 -6.05
C ASP A 158 5.08 14.01 -7.18
N ILE A 159 6.16 13.26 -7.37
CA ILE A 159 7.20 13.53 -8.38
C ILE A 159 6.61 13.59 -9.80
N PHE A 160 5.54 12.84 -10.05
CA PHE A 160 4.78 12.86 -11.32
C PHE A 160 4.22 14.23 -11.70
N LYS A 161 4.11 15.18 -10.77
CA LYS A 161 3.66 16.55 -11.04
C LYS A 161 4.76 17.40 -11.70
N ASP A 162 6.02 17.06 -11.44
CA ASP A 162 7.18 17.88 -11.85
C ASP A 162 8.00 17.23 -12.97
N MET A 163 8.00 15.89 -13.08
CA MET A 163 8.77 15.17 -14.10
C MET A 163 8.08 13.90 -14.57
N THR A 164 8.45 13.46 -15.77
CA THR A 164 7.94 12.21 -16.35
C THR A 164 8.57 10.98 -15.68
N TRP A 165 7.88 9.83 -15.76
CA TRP A 165 8.43 8.57 -15.26
C TRP A 165 9.79 8.25 -15.88
N LYS A 166 9.94 8.49 -17.18
CA LYS A 166 11.19 8.24 -17.92
C LYS A 166 12.35 9.05 -17.36
N ASP A 167 12.12 10.33 -17.06
CA ASP A 167 13.16 11.22 -16.54
C ASP A 167 13.51 10.87 -15.09
N TYR A 168 12.51 10.51 -14.28
CA TYR A 168 12.71 10.07 -12.91
C TYR A 168 13.47 8.74 -12.85
N GLU A 169 13.07 7.74 -13.63
CA GLU A 169 13.75 6.43 -13.69
C GLU A 169 15.22 6.58 -14.09
N ALA A 170 15.50 7.43 -15.08
CA ALA A 170 16.88 7.74 -15.49
C ALA A 170 17.69 8.43 -14.36
N SER A 171 17.04 9.17 -13.46
CA SER A 171 17.70 9.83 -12.34
C SER A 171 18.08 8.87 -11.20
N GLN A 172 17.42 7.70 -11.10
CA GLN A 172 17.70 6.70 -10.05
C GLN A 172 18.89 5.80 -10.39
N SER A 173 19.37 5.83 -11.63
CA SER A 173 20.45 4.98 -12.13
C SER A 173 21.84 5.62 -12.01
N LYS A 174 21.94 6.78 -11.36
CA LYS A 174 23.18 7.54 -11.13
C LYS A 174 23.58 7.47 -9.66
#